data_AF-A0A0F5FLI8-F1
#
_entry.id   AF-A0A0F5FLI8-F1
#
_cell.length_a   1.000
_cell.length_b   1.000
_cell.length_c   1.000
_cell.angle_alpha   90.00
_cell.angle_beta   90.00
_cell.angle_gamma   90.00
#
_symmetry.space_group_name_H-M   'P 1'
#
loop_
_entity.id
_entity.type
_entity.pdbx_description
1 polymer ?
#
loop_
_entity_poly.entity_id
_entity_poly.type
_entity_poly.pdbx_seq_one_letter_code
_entity_poly.pdbx_strand_id
1 'polypeptide(L)'
;MKRNRSETLKQIMVRALLGFCAIPAALAQSAAPESQLCRAQLELLVSGDKLTADERERFEAQCACLEEREQADESEPGDTCADAA
;
A
#
# COMPACT_ATOMS: atom_id res chain seq x y z
N MET A 1 47.46 -0.20 -36.81
CA MET A 1 46.86 -0.63 -35.52
C MET A 1 45.74 0.34 -35.15
N LYS A 2 44.46 0.04 -35.46
CA LYS A 2 43.33 0.98 -35.31
C LYS A 2 42.01 0.22 -35.04
N ARG A 3 41.97 -0.57 -33.96
CA ARG A 3 40.79 -1.40 -33.60
C ARG A 3 40.37 -1.37 -32.12
N ASN A 4 40.98 -0.53 -31.27
CA ASN A 4 40.76 -0.64 -29.81
C ASN A 4 39.90 0.46 -29.16
N ARG A 5 39.58 1.59 -29.82
CA ARG A 5 38.83 2.69 -29.17
C ARG A 5 37.31 2.49 -29.12
N SER A 6 36.74 1.70 -30.05
CA SER A 6 35.29 1.48 -30.13
C SER A 6 34.78 0.51 -29.07
N GLU A 7 35.58 -0.51 -28.73
CA GLU A 7 35.26 -1.52 -27.71
C GLU A 7 35.20 -0.90 -26.30
N THR A 8 36.13 0.02 -26.00
CA THR A 8 36.18 0.73 -24.71
C THR A 8 34.97 1.64 -24.52
N LEU A 9 34.49 2.29 -25.58
CA LEU A 9 33.31 3.16 -25.52
C LEU A 9 32.03 2.36 -25.25
N LYS A 10 31.89 1.18 -25.87
CA LYS A 10 30.76 0.26 -25.63
C LYS A 10 30.77 -0.26 -24.19
N GLN A 11 31.93 -0.66 -23.68
CA GLN A 11 32.11 -1.12 -22.29
C GLN A 11 31.74 -0.04 -21.26
N ILE A 12 32.09 1.23 -21.52
CA ILE A 12 31.73 2.35 -20.65
C ILE A 12 30.21 2.59 -20.68
N MET A 13 29.60 2.52 -21.86
CA MET A 13 28.15 2.74 -22.01
C MET A 13 27.32 1.63 -21.34
N VAL A 14 27.76 0.36 -21.44
CA VAL A 14 27.13 -0.78 -20.76
C VAL A 14 27.25 -0.67 -19.24
N ARG A 15 28.39 -0.20 -18.72
CA ARG A 15 28.58 0.03 -17.28
C ARG A 15 27.77 1.21 -16.74
N ALA A 16 27.58 2.26 -17.54
CA ALA A 16 26.70 3.38 -17.17
C ALA A 16 25.22 2.97 -17.10
N LEU A 17 24.78 2.04 -17.96
CA LEU A 17 23.41 1.51 -17.98
C LEU A 17 23.10 0.57 -16.80
N LEU A 18 24.10 -0.15 -16.28
CA LEU A 18 23.91 -1.08 -15.14
C LEU A 18 24.01 -0.41 -13.76
N GLY A 19 24.47 0.83 -13.67
CA GLY A 19 24.67 1.55 -12.41
C GLY A 19 23.46 2.33 -11.89
N PHE A 20 22.34 2.36 -12.62
CA PHE A 20 21.22 3.27 -12.32
C PHE A 20 20.06 2.63 -11.51
N CYS A 21 20.11 1.33 -11.21
CA CYS A 21 19.07 0.66 -10.41
C CYS A 21 19.35 0.62 -8.90
N ALA A 22 20.17 1.52 -8.36
CA ALA A 22 20.25 1.75 -6.92
C ALA A 22 19.11 2.69 -6.50
N ILE A 23 17.86 2.21 -6.59
CA ILE A 23 16.71 2.88 -5.99
C ILE A 23 16.91 2.80 -4.47
N PRO A 24 17.04 3.92 -3.74
CA PRO A 24 17.01 3.88 -2.29
C PRO A 24 15.60 3.47 -1.87
N ALA A 25 15.39 2.17 -1.61
CA ALA A 25 14.16 1.62 -1.07
C ALA A 25 14.03 1.91 0.44
N ALA A 26 14.19 3.17 0.83
CA ALA A 26 14.18 3.61 2.22
C ALA A 26 13.22 4.79 2.41
N LEU A 27 11.97 4.60 2.01
CA LEU A 27 10.84 5.31 2.61
C LEU A 27 10.10 4.27 3.44
N ALA A 28 10.42 4.21 4.74
CA ALA A 28 9.59 3.52 5.70
C ALA A 28 8.22 4.23 5.73
N GLN A 29 7.33 3.82 4.82
CA GLN A 29 5.92 4.12 4.94
C GLN A 29 5.45 3.35 6.16
N SER A 30 5.27 4.04 7.28
CA SER A 30 4.52 3.50 8.41
C SER A 30 3.24 2.89 7.86
N ALA A 31 2.96 1.62 8.18
CA ALA A 31 1.74 0.97 7.74
C ALA A 31 0.56 1.88 8.13
N ALA A 32 -0.28 2.23 7.16
CA ALA A 32 -1.47 3.00 7.44
C ALA A 32 -2.35 2.21 8.42
N PRO A 33 -3.06 2.88 9.35
CA PRO A 33 -4.01 2.21 10.21
C PRO A 33 -5.07 1.46 9.37
N GLU A 34 -5.52 0.33 9.90
CA GLU A 34 -6.46 -0.57 9.24
C GLU A 34 -7.79 0.14 8.94
N SER A 35 -8.22 1.07 9.81
CA SER A 35 -9.40 1.91 9.56
C SER A 35 -9.26 2.75 8.28
N GLN A 36 -8.07 3.30 8.01
CA GLN A 36 -7.81 4.11 6.82
C GLN A 36 -7.82 3.24 5.55
N LEU A 37 -7.26 2.03 5.62
CA LEU A 37 -7.32 1.07 4.52
C LEU A 37 -8.78 0.64 4.25
N CYS A 38 -9.56 0.38 5.29
CA CYS A 38 -10.98 0.04 5.18
C CYS A 38 -11.78 1.17 4.50
N ARG A 39 -11.59 2.42 4.94
CA ARG A 39 -12.26 3.60 4.36
C ARG A 39 -11.92 3.77 2.88
N ALA A 40 -10.65 3.64 2.51
CA ALA A 40 -10.21 3.72 1.12
C ALA A 40 -10.83 2.61 0.26
N GLN A 41 -10.91 1.38 0.79
CA GLN A 41 -11.53 0.26 0.10
C GLN A 41 -13.04 0.46 -0.09
N LEU A 42 -13.74 0.96 0.93
CA LEU A 42 -15.16 1.29 0.86
C LEU A 42 -15.42 2.35 -0.21
N GLU A 43 -14.63 3.43 -0.25
CA GLU A 43 -14.77 4.49 -1.26
C GLU A 43 -14.61 3.93 -2.68
N LEU A 44 -13.62 3.06 -2.91
CA LEU A 44 -13.43 2.39 -4.19
C LEU A 44 -14.63 1.52 -4.57
N LEU A 45 -15.19 0.77 -3.62
CA LEU A 45 -16.33 -0.12 -3.87
C LEU A 45 -17.62 0.65 -4.13
N VAL A 46 -17.85 1.75 -3.40
CA VAL A 46 -18.99 2.66 -3.61
C VAL A 46 -18.87 3.37 -4.95
N SER A 47 -17.70 3.91 -5.29
CA SER A 47 -17.47 4.60 -6.57
C SER A 47 -17.66 3.66 -7.78
N GLY A 48 -17.40 2.37 -7.60
CA GLY A 48 -17.58 1.33 -8.61
C GLY A 48 -18.96 0.68 -8.63
N ASP A 49 -19.91 1.16 -7.82
CA ASP A 49 -21.25 0.58 -7.64
C ASP A 49 -21.19 -0.93 -7.36
N LYS A 50 -20.23 -1.35 -6.51
CA LYS A 50 -19.92 -2.77 -6.23
C LYS A 50 -20.63 -3.33 -5.01
N LEU A 51 -21.36 -2.48 -4.27
CA LEU A 51 -22.04 -2.86 -3.04
C LEU A 51 -23.53 -2.58 -3.17
N THR A 52 -24.32 -3.53 -2.69
CA THR A 52 -25.71 -3.28 -2.31
C THR A 52 -25.78 -2.33 -1.10
N ALA A 53 -26.96 -1.79 -0.81
CA ALA A 53 -27.16 -0.92 0.35
C ALA A 53 -26.77 -1.63 1.66
N ASP A 54 -27.21 -2.88 1.84
CA ASP A 54 -26.87 -3.71 3.01
C ASP A 54 -25.38 -4.02 3.10
N GLU A 55 -24.70 -4.31 1.99
CA GLU A 55 -23.24 -4.52 2.00
C GLU A 55 -22.48 -3.26 2.36
N ARG A 56 -22.92 -2.09 1.87
CA ARG A 56 -22.31 -0.82 2.22
C ARG A 56 -22.41 -0.56 3.72
N GLU A 57 -23.59 -0.75 4.32
CA GLU A 57 -23.80 -0.56 5.75
C GLU A 57 -22.87 -1.45 6.59
N ARG A 58 -22.72 -2.72 6.20
CA ARG A 58 -21.81 -3.66 6.87
C ARG A 58 -20.33 -3.26 6.76
N PHE A 59 -19.91 -2.78 5.59
CA PHE A 59 -18.55 -2.24 5.43
C PHE A 59 -18.34 -0.96 6.25
N GLU A 60 -19.33 -0.06 6.31
CA GLU A 60 -19.28 1.14 7.14
C GLU A 60 -19.13 0.79 8.63
N ALA A 61 -19.91 -0.18 9.12
CA ALA A 61 -19.83 -0.67 10.48
C ALA A 61 -18.46 -1.31 10.80
N GLN A 62 -17.91 -2.09 9.87
CA GLN A 62 -16.58 -2.67 10.03
C GLN A 62 -15.50 -1.58 10.10
N CYS A 63 -15.55 -0.56 9.24
CA CYS A 63 -14.57 0.53 9.28
C CYS A 63 -14.69 1.35 10.57
N ALA A 64 -15.90 1.57 11.09
CA ALA A 64 -16.11 2.23 12.38
C ALA A 64 -15.51 1.43 13.54
N CYS A 65 -15.75 0.12 13.60
CA CYS A 65 -15.16 -0.75 14.62
C CYS A 65 -13.62 -0.69 14.63
N LEU A 66 -13.00 -0.70 13.45
CA LEU A 66 -11.54 -0.57 13.33
C LEU A 66 -11.05 0.79 13.84
N GLU A 67 -11.76 1.87 13.52
CA GLU A 67 -11.45 3.23 13.97
C GLU A 67 -11.58 3.37 15.48
N GLU A 68 -12.62 2.79 16.09
CA GLU A 68 -12.81 2.75 17.54
C GLU A 68 -11.70 1.96 18.23
N ARG A 69 -11.32 0.80 17.69
CA ARG A 69 -10.24 -0.03 18.24
C ARG A 69 -8.89 0.68 18.23
N GLU A 70 -8.58 1.37 17.14
CA GLU A 70 -7.34 2.16 17.02
C GLU A 70 -7.33 3.36 17.96
N GLN A 71 -8.49 3.93 18.27
CA GLN A 71 -8.63 4.98 19.28
C GLN A 71 -8.56 4.43 20.71
N ALA A 72 -8.89 3.15 20.91
CA ALA A 72 -8.99 2.49 22.21
C ALA A 72 -7.70 1.78 22.67
N ASP A 73 -6.55 2.03 22.02
CA ASP A 73 -5.25 1.35 22.20
C ASP A 73 -4.56 1.59 23.58
N GLU A 74 -5.31 1.54 24.69
CA GLU A 74 -4.81 1.36 26.05
C GLU A 74 -5.51 0.24 26.85
N SER A 75 -6.52 -0.48 26.33
CA SER A 75 -7.13 -1.57 27.13
C SER A 75 -7.73 -2.71 26.30
N GLU A 76 -6.97 -3.82 26.28
CA GLU A 76 -7.38 -5.23 26.14
C GLU A 76 -7.97 -5.73 24.81
N PRO A 77 -7.71 -7.00 24.45
CA PRO A 77 -8.20 -7.63 23.22
C PRO A 77 -9.69 -7.99 23.39
N GLY A 78 -10.58 -7.04 23.15
CA GLY A 78 -12.02 -7.23 23.19
C GLY A 78 -12.67 -6.96 21.84
N ASP A 79 -13.33 -7.98 21.31
CA ASP A 79 -14.22 -7.98 20.13
C ASP A 79 -13.57 -7.92 18.74
N THR A 80 -13.78 -9.01 18.00
CA THR A 80 -13.39 -9.12 16.60
C THR A 80 -14.34 -8.27 15.75
N CYS A 81 -13.83 -7.19 15.15
CA CYS A 81 -14.54 -6.38 14.12
C CYS A 81 -15.03 -7.18 12.88
N ALA A 82 -14.92 -8.51 12.90
CA ALA A 82 -15.44 -9.43 11.90
C ALA A 82 -16.95 -9.71 12.05
N ASP A 83 -17.52 -9.53 13.25
CA ASP A 83 -18.95 -9.80 13.55
C ASP A 83 -19.84 -8.54 13.52
N ALA A 84 -19.27 -7.35 13.27
CA ALA A 84 -20.02 -6.10 13.14
C ALA A 84 -20.74 -5.94 11.77
N ALA A 85 -20.72 -7.00 10.95
CA ALA A 85 -21.25 -7.06 9.59
C ALA A 85 -22.47 -7.98 9.50
#